data_AF-A0A2G9RW96-F1
#
_entry.id   AF-A0A2G9RW96-F1
#
_cell.length_a   1.000
_cell.length_b   1.000
_cell.length_c   1.000
_cell.angle_alpha   90.00
_cell.angle_beta   90.00
_cell.angle_gamma   90.00
#
_symmetry.space_group_name_H-M   'P 1'
#
loop_
_entity.id
_entity.type
_entity.pdbx_description
1 polymer ?
#
loop_
_entity_poly.entity_id
_entity_poly.type
_entity_poly.pdbx_seq_one_letter_code
_entity_poly.pdbx_strand_id
1 'polypeptide(L)'
;PSCWSGCVEVESETEAVVGHEFKIRCISCKKRGETVAKTFTEWFFKGEGMENFDQILIYQWPKQNILDQRFDGRLKWNGSAHSEDLQDMSVVITNVSHDHQGEYMCRVNRTLTFDSHEYNTNVTKFIKVVVVDK
;
A
#
# COMPACT_ATOMS: atom_id res chain seq x y z
N PRO A 1 5.18 29.00 14.27
CA PRO A 1 5.08 27.66 14.87
C PRO A 1 5.26 26.58 13.78
N SER A 2 6.42 25.92 13.75
CA SER A 2 6.63 24.76 12.88
C SER A 2 5.70 23.65 13.38
N CYS A 3 4.66 23.34 12.60
CA CYS A 3 3.79 22.20 12.88
C CYS A 3 4.60 20.95 12.50
N TRP A 4 5.06 20.19 13.49
CA TRP A 4 5.73 18.92 13.22
C TRP A 4 4.67 17.95 12.73
N SER A 5 4.62 17.73 11.42
CA SER A 5 3.74 16.73 10.81
C SER A 5 4.21 15.35 11.28
N GLY A 6 3.46 14.76 12.22
CA GLY A 6 3.65 13.38 12.64
C GLY A 6 3.03 12.40 11.65
N CYS A 7 3.53 11.18 11.61
CA CYS A 7 2.88 10.07 10.92
C CYS A 7 1.87 9.42 11.87
N VAL A 8 0.66 9.17 11.38
CA VAL A 8 -0.39 8.45 12.13
C VAL A 8 -0.92 7.33 11.26
N GLU A 9 -0.98 6.12 11.82
CA GLU A 9 -1.58 4.99 11.14
C GLU A 9 -3.10 5.05 11.28
N VAL A 10 -3.79 5.08 10.14
CA VAL A 10 -5.24 5.06 10.04
C VAL A 10 -5.64 3.87 9.19
N GLU A 11 -6.69 3.16 9.60
CA GLU A 11 -7.22 2.01 8.87
C GLU A 11 -7.80 2.45 7.52
N SER A 12 -7.86 1.50 6.57
CA SER A 12 -8.51 1.73 5.28
C SER A 12 -10.01 1.65 5.41
N GLU A 13 -10.71 2.36 4.54
CA GLU A 13 -12.11 2.03 4.25
C GLU A 13 -12.17 0.63 3.60
N THR A 14 -13.34 -0.01 3.71
CA THR A 14 -13.56 -1.40 3.26
C THR A 14 -14.69 -1.54 2.25
N GLU A 15 -15.46 -0.49 1.99
CA GLU A 15 -16.59 -0.49 1.06
C GLU A 15 -16.27 0.38 -0.15
N ALA A 16 -16.15 -0.24 -1.31
CA ALA A 16 -15.90 0.42 -2.58
C ALA A 16 -17.17 0.44 -3.43
N VAL A 17 -17.43 1.54 -4.14
CA VAL A 17 -18.63 1.67 -4.98
C VAL A 17 -18.29 1.38 -6.44
N VAL A 18 -19.11 0.56 -7.12
CA VAL A 18 -18.96 0.26 -8.54
C VAL A 18 -18.83 1.55 -9.38
N GLY A 19 -17.90 1.55 -10.34
CA GLY A 19 -17.64 2.66 -11.26
C GLY A 19 -16.86 3.83 -10.68
N HIS A 20 -16.61 3.87 -9.37
CA HIS A 20 -15.89 4.96 -8.70
C HIS A 20 -14.42 4.62 -8.50
N GLU A 21 -13.63 5.63 -8.09
CA GLU A 21 -12.28 5.39 -7.58
C GLU A 21 -12.35 5.01 -6.10
N PHE A 22 -11.48 4.09 -5.69
CA PHE A 22 -11.40 3.65 -4.30
C PHE A 22 -9.94 3.60 -3.84
N LYS A 23 -9.65 4.26 -2.70
CA LYS A 23 -8.32 4.30 -2.12
C LYS A 23 -8.18 3.23 -1.05
N ILE A 24 -7.26 2.29 -1.25
CA ILE A 24 -6.87 1.32 -0.23
C ILE A 24 -5.70 1.90 0.55
N ARG A 25 -5.95 2.22 1.81
CA ARG A 25 -4.96 2.86 2.69
C ARG A 25 -4.02 1.83 3.31
N CYS A 26 -2.72 2.03 3.15
CA CYS A 26 -1.70 1.28 3.88
C CYS A 26 -0.66 2.25 4.41
N ILE A 27 -0.70 2.55 5.71
CA ILE A 27 0.26 3.42 6.37
C ILE A 27 1.06 2.59 7.37
N SER A 28 2.39 2.69 7.31
CA SER A 28 3.30 2.14 8.32
C SER A 28 4.27 3.22 8.75
N CYS A 29 4.03 3.75 9.94
CA CYS A 29 4.86 4.80 10.51
C CYS A 29 6.13 4.21 11.11
N LYS A 30 7.25 4.91 10.95
CA LYS A 30 8.46 4.58 11.72
C LYS A 30 8.20 4.89 13.20
N LYS A 31 8.74 4.07 14.09
CA LYS A 31 8.70 4.35 15.54
C LYS A 31 9.40 5.67 15.90
N ARG A 32 10.44 6.02 15.13
CA ARG A 32 11.23 7.24 15.22
C ARG A 32 11.28 7.89 13.84
N GLY A 33 10.68 9.06 13.69
CA GLY A 33 10.57 9.75 12.40
C GLY A 33 11.93 10.20 11.86
N GLU A 34 12.87 10.47 12.75
CA GLU A 34 14.23 10.96 12.46
C GLU A 34 15.17 9.90 11.89
N THR A 35 14.88 8.60 12.07
CA THR A 35 15.76 7.51 11.61
C THR A 35 15.72 7.38 10.10
N VAL A 36 16.87 7.44 9.42
CA VAL A 36 16.95 7.27 7.96
C VAL A 36 16.50 5.87 7.57
N ALA A 37 15.68 5.77 6.52
CA ALA A 37 15.15 4.51 6.06
C ALA A 37 15.02 4.43 4.54
N LYS A 38 15.11 3.21 4.02
CA LYS A 38 14.71 2.85 2.67
C LYS A 38 13.59 1.84 2.74
N THR A 39 12.53 2.10 2.00
CA THR A 39 11.31 1.29 2.02
C THR A 39 10.96 0.86 0.61
N PHE A 40 10.56 -0.39 0.46
CA PHE A 40 9.81 -0.85 -0.69
C PHE A 40 8.57 -1.59 -0.22
N THR A 41 7.55 -1.61 -1.06
CA THR A 41 6.28 -2.25 -0.74
C THR A 41 5.88 -3.21 -1.83
N GLU A 42 5.25 -4.28 -1.41
CA GLU A 42 4.65 -5.28 -2.26
C GLU A 42 3.16 -5.35 -1.91
N TRP A 43 2.31 -5.28 -2.93
CA TRP A 43 0.89 -5.50 -2.78
C TRP A 43 0.51 -6.83 -3.39
N PHE A 44 -0.40 -7.52 -2.72
CA PHE A 44 -0.99 -8.76 -3.17
C PHE A 44 -2.51 -8.70 -3.08
N PHE A 45 -3.16 -9.49 -3.90
CA PHE A 45 -4.62 -9.59 -3.97
C PHE A 45 -5.05 -11.05 -3.94
N LYS A 46 -6.13 -11.30 -3.21
CA LYS A 46 -6.85 -12.56 -3.20
C LYS A 46 -8.33 -12.26 -3.37
N GLY A 47 -8.82 -12.45 -4.60
CA GLY A 47 -10.22 -12.31 -4.95
C GLY A 47 -11.08 -13.47 -4.43
N GLU A 48 -12.39 -13.34 -4.59
CA GLU A 48 -13.32 -14.42 -4.26
C GLU A 48 -13.06 -15.68 -5.12
N GLY A 49 -13.04 -16.84 -4.47
CA GLY A 49 -12.76 -18.12 -5.14
C GLY A 49 -11.28 -18.41 -5.41
N MET A 50 -10.36 -17.49 -5.13
CA MET A 50 -8.92 -17.75 -5.20
C MET A 50 -8.43 -18.45 -3.93
N GLU A 51 -7.47 -19.36 -4.07
CA GLU A 51 -6.85 -20.04 -2.92
C GLU A 51 -5.69 -19.22 -2.32
N ASN A 52 -4.87 -18.62 -3.19
CA ASN A 52 -3.63 -17.93 -2.83
C ASN A 52 -3.67 -16.45 -3.18
N PHE A 53 -2.73 -15.69 -2.61
CA PHE A 53 -2.49 -14.30 -2.94
C PHE A 53 -1.60 -14.19 -4.17
N ASP A 54 -2.03 -13.41 -5.17
CA ASP A 54 -1.21 -13.05 -6.32
C ASP A 54 -0.57 -11.67 -6.09
N GLN A 55 0.69 -11.52 -6.49
CA GLN A 55 1.37 -10.23 -6.38
C GLN A 55 0.90 -9.29 -7.48
N ILE A 56 0.36 -8.12 -7.10
CA ILE A 56 -0.24 -7.17 -8.05
C ILE A 56 0.65 -5.97 -8.34
N LEU A 57 1.47 -5.55 -7.37
CA LEU A 57 2.30 -4.36 -7.47
C LEU A 57 3.56 -4.47 -6.62
N ILE A 58 4.67 -4.00 -7.16
CA ILE A 58 5.88 -3.66 -6.41
C ILE A 58 6.15 -2.18 -6.59
N TYR A 59 6.37 -1.46 -5.48
CA TYR A 59 6.79 -0.06 -5.52
C TYR A 59 8.07 0.13 -4.71
N GLN A 60 9.08 0.68 -5.38
CA GLN A 60 10.34 1.11 -4.78
C GLN A 60 10.72 2.41 -5.46
N TRP A 61 10.69 3.53 -4.73
CA TRP A 61 10.85 4.85 -5.30
C TRP A 61 12.07 4.96 -6.23
N PRO A 62 11.94 5.60 -7.41
CA PRO A 62 10.72 6.15 -8.03
C PRO A 62 9.97 5.14 -8.92
N LYS A 63 10.33 3.86 -8.89
CA LYS A 63 9.83 2.81 -9.78
C LYS A 63 8.56 2.14 -9.25
N GLN A 64 7.61 1.94 -10.15
CA GLN A 64 6.38 1.19 -9.93
C GLN A 64 6.28 0.08 -10.97
N ASN A 65 6.03 -1.15 -10.53
CA ASN A 65 5.80 -2.30 -11.41
C ASN A 65 4.45 -2.92 -11.07
N ILE A 66 3.46 -2.78 -11.97
CA ILE A 66 2.19 -3.52 -11.89
C ILE A 66 2.43 -4.88 -12.55
N LEU A 67 2.11 -5.96 -11.83
CA LEU A 67 2.46 -7.33 -12.24
C LEU A 67 1.24 -8.15 -12.66
N ASP A 68 0.04 -7.71 -12.29
CA ASP A 68 -1.21 -8.42 -12.54
C ASP A 68 -2.04 -7.69 -13.59
N GLN A 69 -2.36 -8.39 -14.68
CA GLN A 69 -3.14 -7.85 -15.80
C GLN A 69 -4.56 -7.44 -15.40
N ARG A 70 -5.14 -8.02 -14.34
CA ARG A 70 -6.46 -7.62 -13.81
C ARG A 70 -6.49 -6.15 -13.40
N PHE A 71 -5.33 -5.60 -13.05
CA PHE A 71 -5.17 -4.24 -12.54
C PHE A 71 -4.54 -3.28 -13.57
N ASP A 72 -4.32 -3.73 -14.81
CA ASP A 72 -3.70 -2.91 -15.85
C ASP A 72 -4.54 -1.66 -16.15
N GLY A 73 -3.87 -0.51 -16.19
CA GLY A 73 -4.50 0.81 -16.34
C GLY A 73 -5.42 1.27 -15.20
N ARG A 74 -5.66 0.45 -14.16
CA ARG A 74 -6.61 0.76 -13.06
C ARG A 74 -5.94 1.02 -11.71
N LEU A 75 -4.92 0.25 -11.37
CA LEU A 75 -4.19 0.39 -10.10
C LEU A 75 -3.14 1.49 -10.22
N LYS A 76 -3.23 2.51 -9.35
CA LYS A 76 -2.29 3.63 -9.33
C LYS A 76 -1.70 3.81 -7.93
N TRP A 77 -0.46 4.28 -7.89
CA TRP A 77 0.17 4.68 -6.63
C TRP A 77 -0.45 5.96 -6.09
N ASN A 78 -0.81 5.96 -4.81
CA ASN A 78 -1.31 7.13 -4.09
C ASN A 78 -0.61 7.31 -2.72
N GLY A 79 0.58 6.71 -2.57
CA GLY A 79 1.40 6.81 -1.37
C GLY A 79 2.40 7.96 -1.44
N SER A 80 3.28 8.01 -0.44
CA SER A 80 4.45 8.90 -0.45
C SER A 80 5.32 8.66 -1.69
N ALA A 81 5.79 9.71 -2.35
CA ALA A 81 6.51 9.60 -3.63
C ALA A 81 7.68 10.60 -3.77
N HIS A 82 8.16 11.14 -2.66
CA HIS A 82 9.21 12.18 -2.64
C HIS A 82 10.59 11.65 -2.22
N SER A 83 10.68 10.42 -1.71
CA SER A 83 11.93 9.82 -1.25
C SER A 83 11.83 8.29 -1.17
N GLU A 84 12.95 7.62 -0.93
CA GLU A 84 12.99 6.18 -0.59
C GLU A 84 12.39 5.85 0.79
N ASP A 85 12.17 6.85 1.66
CA ASP A 85 11.58 6.68 2.99
C ASP A 85 10.05 6.78 2.92
N LEU A 86 9.44 5.68 2.45
CA LEU A 86 7.99 5.59 2.32
C LEU A 86 7.35 5.31 3.69
N GLN A 87 6.29 6.05 4.02
CA GLN A 87 5.46 5.79 5.21
C GLN A 87 3.97 5.60 4.85
N ASP A 88 3.52 6.18 3.73
CA ASP A 88 2.22 5.89 3.13
C ASP A 88 2.46 5.08 1.85
N MET A 89 1.93 3.86 1.82
CA MET A 89 2.00 2.91 0.71
C MET A 89 0.64 2.70 0.04
N SER A 90 -0.29 3.65 0.21
CA SER A 90 -1.64 3.55 -0.32
C SER A 90 -1.67 3.44 -1.84
N VAL A 91 -2.65 2.70 -2.33
CA VAL A 91 -2.96 2.57 -3.76
C VAL A 91 -4.39 3.04 -4.01
N VAL A 92 -4.68 3.42 -5.25
CA VAL A 92 -6.04 3.72 -5.70
C VAL A 92 -6.38 2.80 -6.87
N ILE A 93 -7.59 2.25 -6.84
CA ILE A 93 -8.17 1.49 -7.94
C ILE A 93 -9.19 2.38 -8.62
N THR A 94 -9.02 2.65 -9.91
CA THR A 94 -9.97 3.46 -10.69
C THR A 94 -11.00 2.58 -11.39
N ASN A 95 -12.24 3.06 -11.50
CA ASN A 95 -13.35 2.36 -12.14
C ASN A 95 -13.55 0.96 -11.54
N VAL A 96 -13.92 0.92 -10.25
CA VAL A 96 -14.09 -0.32 -9.49
C VAL A 96 -15.17 -1.21 -10.11
N SER A 97 -14.90 -2.51 -10.27
CA SER A 97 -15.87 -3.58 -10.54
C SER A 97 -15.88 -4.61 -9.42
N HIS A 98 -16.87 -5.50 -9.43
CA HIS A 98 -16.99 -6.62 -8.49
C HIS A 98 -15.76 -7.55 -8.50
N ASP A 99 -15.00 -7.61 -9.59
CA ASP A 99 -13.76 -8.41 -9.69
C ASP A 99 -12.65 -7.90 -8.75
N HIS A 100 -12.73 -6.66 -8.28
CA HIS A 100 -11.78 -6.10 -7.32
C HIS A 100 -12.17 -6.40 -5.86
N GLN A 101 -13.30 -7.08 -5.62
CA GLN A 101 -13.69 -7.55 -4.28
C GLN A 101 -12.75 -8.66 -3.81
N GLY A 102 -12.32 -8.57 -2.56
CA GLY A 102 -11.43 -9.57 -1.97
C GLY A 102 -10.59 -9.04 -0.83
N GLU A 103 -9.51 -9.76 -0.56
CA GLU A 103 -8.53 -9.39 0.46
C GLU A 103 -7.26 -8.87 -0.21
N TYR A 104 -6.81 -7.70 0.24
CA TYR A 104 -5.57 -7.07 -0.18
C TYR A 104 -4.54 -7.17 0.93
N MET A 105 -3.31 -7.52 0.58
CA MET A 105 -2.20 -7.60 1.50
C MET A 105 -1.11 -6.59 1.10
N CYS A 106 -0.84 -5.64 1.97
CA CYS A 106 0.25 -4.68 1.84
C CYS A 106 1.42 -5.16 2.69
N ARG A 107 2.53 -5.52 2.05
CA ARG A 107 3.78 -5.90 2.72
C ARG A 107 4.79 -4.78 2.57
N VAL A 108 5.17 -4.19 3.70
CA VAL A 108 6.09 -3.08 3.80
C VAL A 108 7.43 -3.62 4.29
N ASN A 109 8.46 -3.54 3.45
CA ASN A 109 9.80 -3.95 3.81
C ASN A 109 10.65 -2.69 3.93
N ARG A 110 11.28 -2.50 5.09
CA ARG A 110 12.02 -1.29 5.42
C ARG A 110 13.38 -1.62 6.02
N THR A 111 14.42 -1.03 5.45
CA THR A 111 15.78 -1.03 5.98
C THR A 111 15.99 0.30 6.70
N LEU A 112 16.23 0.24 8.01
CA LEU A 112 16.60 1.38 8.84
C LEU A 112 18.12 1.47 8.91
N THR A 113 18.68 2.65 8.71
CA THR A 113 20.12 2.91 8.81
C THR A 113 20.41 3.61 10.13
N PHE A 114 21.22 2.96 10.97
CA PHE A 114 21.79 3.55 12.18
C PHE A 114 23.29 3.79 11.98
N ASP A 115 23.91 4.55 12.88
CA ASP A 115 25.34 4.91 12.77
C ASP A 115 26.28 3.70 12.70
N SER A 116 25.88 2.56 13.29
CA SER A 116 26.73 1.37 13.42
C SER A 116 26.26 0.15 12.64
N HIS A 117 25.01 0.12 12.17
CA HIS A 117 24.42 -1.04 11.52
C HIS A 117 23.15 -0.69 10.74
N GLU A 118 22.71 -1.62 9.90
CA GLU A 118 21.39 -1.59 9.28
C GLU A 118 20.47 -2.62 9.92
N TYR A 119 19.19 -2.29 10.00
CA TYR A 119 18.16 -3.16 10.56
C TYR A 119 16.98 -3.27 9.60
N ASN A 120 16.65 -4.51 9.23
CA ASN A 120 15.53 -4.79 8.34
C ASN A 120 14.27 -5.09 9.16
N THR A 121 13.17 -4.48 8.74
CA THR A 121 11.85 -4.69 9.33
C THR A 121 10.86 -5.00 8.22
N ASN A 122 9.89 -5.86 8.54
CA ASN A 122 8.73 -6.08 7.68
C ASN A 122 7.44 -5.91 8.48
N VAL A 123 6.45 -5.28 7.85
CA VAL A 123 5.09 -5.15 8.38
C VAL A 123 4.13 -5.58 7.29
N THR A 124 3.19 -6.45 7.65
CA THR A 124 2.13 -6.88 6.74
C THR A 124 0.79 -6.38 7.26
N LYS A 125 -0.02 -5.78 6.39
CA LYS A 125 -1.38 -5.33 6.68
C LYS A 125 -2.36 -5.97 5.71
N PHE A 126 -3.48 -6.43 6.23
CA PHE A 126 -4.56 -7.04 5.46
C PHE A 126 -5.75 -6.09 5.44
N ILE A 127 -6.35 -5.90 4.26
CA ILE A 127 -7.50 -5.03 4.04
C ILE A 127 -8.52 -5.82 3.23
N LYS A 128 -9.69 -6.07 3.82
CA LYS A 128 -10.81 -6.68 3.12
C LYS A 128 -11.64 -5.60 2.45
N VAL A 129 -11.82 -5.69 1.14
CA VAL A 129 -12.63 -4.77 0.34
C VAL A 129 -13.85 -5.49 -0.17
N VAL A 130 -15.02 -4.91 0.10
CA VAL A 130 -16.33 -5.31 -0.44
C VAL A 130 -16.75 -4.26 -1.45
N VAL A 131 -17.28 -4.70 -2.58
CA VAL A 131 -17.76 -3.83 -3.65
C VAL A 131 -19.29 -3.79 -3.57
N VAL A 132 -19.85 -2.59 -3.49
CA VAL A 132 -21.29 -2.35 -3.41
C VAL A 132 -21.77 -1.60 -4.65
N ASP A 133 -23.01 -1.84 -5.02
CA ASP A 133 -23.69 -1.05 -6.05
C ASP A 133 -23.99 0.37 -5.53
N LYS A 134 -24.33 1.27 -6.46
CA LYS A 134 -24.65 2.67 -6.17
C LYS A 134 -26.07 2.84 -5.62
#